data_AF-A0A7J8YCC8-F1
#
_entry.id   AF-A0A7J8YCC8-F1
#
_cell.length_a   1.000
_cell.length_b   1.000
_cell.length_c   1.000
_cell.angle_alpha   90.00
_cell.angle_beta   90.00
_cell.angle_gamma   90.00
#
_symmetry.space_group_name_H-M   'P 1'
#
loop_
_entity.id
_entity.type
_entity.pdbx_description
1 polymer ?
#
loop_
_entity_poly.entity_id
_entity_poly.type
_entity_poly.pdbx_seq_one_letter_code
_entity_poly.pdbx_strand_id
1 'polypeptide(L)' 'MDEIFKIEARAIVEGMKLAWLKGFKQVEINYDNAMLIDTICNRFASISNIAEVRIIHEWCNKDWKVKFRHVL' A
#
# COMPACT_ATOMS: atom_id res chain seq x y z
N MET A 1 9.47 14.64 1.73
CA MET A 1 8.42 13.60 1.67
C MET A 1 7.45 13.92 2.79
N ASP A 2 6.23 14.29 2.42
CA ASP A 2 5.23 14.92 3.29
C ASP A 2 4.79 14.00 4.45
N GLU A 3 4.45 14.59 5.60
CA GLU A 3 3.84 13.88 6.74
C GLU A 3 2.51 13.23 6.34
N ILE A 4 1.74 13.89 5.47
CA ILE A 4 0.50 13.39 4.89
C ILE A 4 0.73 12.05 4.18
N PHE A 5 1.79 11.97 3.37
CA PHE A 5 2.15 10.76 2.63
C PHE A 5 2.40 9.57 3.57
N LYS A 6 3.10 9.81 4.69
CA LYS A 6 3.39 8.76 5.68
C LYS A 6 2.12 8.27 6.36
N ILE A 7 1.21 9.19 6.69
CA ILE A 7 -0.09 8.87 7.30
C ILE A 7 -0.91 7.98 6.37
N GLU A 8 -1.00 8.33 5.09
CA GLU A 8 -1.74 7.53 4.10
C GLU A 8 -1.11 6.15 3.87
N ALA A 9 0.22 6.08 3.72
CA ALA A 9 0.93 4.80 3.59
C ALA A 9 0.68 3.89 4.81
N ARG A 10 0.68 4.47 6.02
CA ARG A 10 0.36 3.75 7.25
C ARG A 10 -1.09 3.26 7.26
N ALA A 11 -2.04 4.06 6.80
CA ALA A 11 -3.44 3.65 6.70
C ALA A 11 -3.61 2.44 5.77
N ILE A 12 -2.90 2.40 4.64
CA ILE A 12 -2.88 1.24 3.74
C ILE A 12 -2.34 0.00 4.46
N VAL A 13 -1.21 0.11 5.17
CA VAL A 13 -0.62 -1.01 5.92
C VAL A 13 -1.58 -1.59 6.95
N GLU A 14 -2.23 -0.73 7.74
CA GLU A 14 -3.20 -1.18 8.75
C GLU A 14 -4.43 -1.84 8.11
N GLY A 15 -4.93 -1.29 6.99
CA GLY A 15 -5.99 -1.91 6.21
C GLY A 15 -5.61 -3.30 5.68
N MET A 16 -4.39 -3.45 5.17
CA MET A 16 -3.88 -4.74 4.68
C MET A 16 -3.76 -5.77 5.81
N LYS A 17 -3.21 -5.38 6.97
CA LYS A 17 -3.13 -6.24 8.16
C LYS A 17 -4.50 -6.73 8.59
N LEU A 18 -5.47 -5.83 8.68
CA LEU A 18 -6.84 -6.16 9.08
C LEU A 18 -7.49 -7.12 8.08
N ALA A 19 -7.34 -6.86 6.78
CA ALA A 19 -7.92 -7.72 5.76
C ALA A 19 -7.33 -9.14 5.79
N TRP A 20 -6.01 -9.25 5.99
CA TRP A 20 -5.35 -10.53 6.15
C TRP A 20 -5.79 -11.29 7.40
N LEU A 21 -5.91 -10.60 8.54
CA LEU A 21 -6.43 -11.20 9.78
C LEU A 21 -7.86 -11.73 9.61
N LYS A 22 -8.67 -11.09 8.76
CA LYS A 22 -10.02 -11.56 8.40
C LYS A 22 -10.03 -12.70 7.38
N GLY A 23 -8.87 -13.14 6.89
CA GLY A 23 -8.74 -14.25 5.95
C GLY A 23 -9.08 -13.90 4.50
N PHE A 24 -9.13 -12.62 4.13
CA PHE A 24 -9.35 -12.24 2.73
C PHE A 24 -8.20 -12.69 1.84
N LYS A 25 -8.54 -13.27 0.69
CA LYS A 25 -7.59 -13.72 -0.33
C LYS A 25 -7.49 -12.79 -1.54
N GLN A 26 -8.36 -11.79 -1.62
CA GLN A 26 -8.33 -10.74 -2.64
C GLN A 26 -8.74 -9.41 -2.01
N VAL A 27 -8.00 -8.35 -2.30
CA VAL A 27 -8.29 -6.99 -1.82
C VAL A 27 -8.10 -5.97 -2.94
N GLU A 28 -8.98 -4.98 -2.98
CA GLU A 28 -8.84 -3.76 -3.79
C GLU A 28 -8.58 -2.59 -2.82
N ILE A 29 -7.47 -1.90 -3.01
CA ILE A 29 -7.06 -0.73 -2.23
C ILE A 29 -7.42 0.51 -3.06
N ASN A 30 -8.42 1.24 -2.58
CA ASN A 30 -8.87 2.49 -3.19
C ASN A 30 -8.11 3.67 -2.60
N TYR A 31 -7.67 4.60 -3.45
CA TYR A 31 -6.87 5.75 -3.04
C TYR A 31 -7.13 6.98 -3.92
N ASP A 32 -7.03 8.16 -3.32
CA ASP A 32 -7.16 9.48 -3.95
C ASP A 32 -5.80 10.18 -4.13
N ASN A 33 -4.75 9.78 -3.42
CA ASN A 33 -3.41 10.30 -3.61
C ASN A 33 -2.66 9.57 -4.74
N ALA A 34 -2.66 10.17 -5.94
CA ALA A 34 -1.97 9.64 -7.11
C ALA A 34 -0.44 9.51 -6.91
N MET A 35 0.21 10.40 -6.15
CA MET A 35 1.66 10.42 -5.94
C MET A 35 2.12 9.26 -5.03
N LEU A 36 1.29 8.88 -4.06
CA LEU A 36 1.53 7.75 -3.16
C LEU A 36 1.65 6.44 -3.92
N ILE A 37 0.72 6.19 -4.83
CA ILE A 37 0.70 4.92 -5.56
C ILE A 37 1.67 4.91 -6.73
N ASP A 38 1.98 6.05 -7.35
CA ASP A 38 3.09 6.10 -8.31
C ASP A 38 4.40 5.64 -7.64
N THR A 39 4.62 6.03 -6.38
CA THR A 39 5.78 5.61 -5.57
C THR A 39 5.75 4.12 -5.21
N ILE A 40 4.56 3.56 -4.92
CA ILE A 40 4.37 2.13 -4.62
C ILE A 40 4.49 1.29 -5.90
N CYS A 41 3.81 1.65 -6.98
CA CYS A 41 3.75 0.85 -8.20
C CYS A 41 5.02 0.90 -9.07
N ASN A 42 5.72 2.03 -9.17
CA ASN A 42 6.85 2.20 -10.11
C ASN A 42 8.20 1.65 -9.64
N ARG A 43 8.24 0.62 -8.78
CA ARG A 43 9.47 -0.04 -8.29
C ARG A 43 10.49 0.86 -7.56
N PHE A 44 10.22 2.15 -7.35
CA PHE A 44 11.03 2.99 -6.45
C PHE A 44 10.92 2.57 -4.97
N ALA A 45 10.00 1.67 -4.66
CA ALA A 45 9.78 1.13 -3.32
C ALA A 45 10.97 0.37 -2.70
N SER A 46 11.80 -0.32 -3.50
CA SER A 46 13.01 -0.98 -2.98
C SER A 46 14.11 0.01 -2.59
N ILE A 47 14.02 1.24 -3.10
CA ILE A 47 14.94 2.36 -2.87
C ILE A 47 14.29 3.43 -1.99
N SER A 48 13.02 3.26 -1.60
CA SER A 48 12.28 4.23 -0.82
C SER A 48 12.78 4.20 0.63
N ASN A 49 13.17 5.36 1.14
CA ASN A 49 13.50 5.56 2.54
C ASN A 49 12.27 5.53 3.46
N ILE A 50 11.06 5.27 2.93
CA ILE A 50 9.84 5.12 3.72
C ILE A 50 9.63 3.64 4.07
N ALA A 51 9.60 3.36 5.37
CA ALA A 51 9.38 2.02 5.90
C ALA A 51 8.01 1.44 5.49
N GLU A 52 6.95 2.25 5.53
CA GLU A 52 5.59 1.85 5.19
C GLU A 52 5.47 1.39 3.73
N VAL A 53 6.14 2.05 2.79
CA VAL A 53 6.15 1.64 1.38
C VAL A 53 6.79 0.26 1.24
N ARG A 54 7.94 0.02 1.88
CA ARG A 54 8.57 -1.30 1.88
C ARG A 54 7.65 -2.39 2.45
N ILE A 55 6.96 -2.08 3.54
CA ILE A 55 6.00 -2.99 4.16
C ILE A 55 4.87 -3.30 3.16
N ILE A 56 4.25 -2.31 2.51
CA ILE A 56 3.20 -2.53 1.50
C ILE A 56 3.66 -3.51 0.42
N HIS A 57 4.91 -3.42 -0.04
CA HIS A 57 5.47 -4.37 -1.01
C HIS A 57 5.60 -5.80 -0.45
N GLU A 58 6.12 -5.95 0.75
CA GLU A 58 6.18 -7.25 1.43
C GLU A 58 4.78 -7.87 1.55
N TRP A 59 3.77 -7.04 1.83
CA TRP A 59 2.37 -7.47 1.86
C TRP A 59 1.84 -7.84 0.49
N CYS A 60 2.17 -7.11 -0.58
CA CYS A 60 1.77 -7.46 -1.95
C CYS A 60 2.31 -8.81 -2.42
N ASN A 61 3.40 -9.31 -1.82
CA ASN A 61 4.02 -10.60 -2.14
C ASN A 61 3.45 -11.80 -1.35
N LYS A 62 2.48 -11.59 -0.45
CA LYS A 62 1.81 -12.68 0.27
C LYS A 62 0.89 -13.49 -0.65
N ASP A 63 0.41 -14.63 -0.14
CA ASP A 63 -0.58 -15.48 -0.81
C ASP A 63 -2.01 -14.86 -0.78
N TRP A 64 -2.17 -13.78 -1.54
CA TRP A 64 -3.43 -13.12 -1.85
C TRP A 64 -3.28 -12.21 -3.08
N LYS A 65 -4.38 -11.82 -3.70
CA LYS A 65 -4.39 -10.88 -4.83
C LYS A 65 -4.61 -9.46 -4.32
N VAL A 66 -3.72 -8.55 -4.68
CA VAL A 66 -3.84 -7.12 -4.35
C VAL A 66 -4.01 -6.34 -5.63
N LYS A 67 -5.01 -5.46 -5.67
CA LYS A 67 -5.22 -4.49 -6.75
C LYS A 67 -5.27 -3.09 -6.17
N PHE A 68 -4.61 -2.15 -6.83
CA PHE A 68 -4.70 -0.74 -6.49
C PHE A 68 -5.64 -0.05 -7.48
N ARG A 69 -6.53 0.79 -6.98
CA ARG A 69 -7.48 1.56 -7.79
C ARG A 69 -7.50 3.02 -7.35
N HIS A 70 -7.20 3.90 -8.29
CA HIS A 70 -7.37 5.32 -8.09
C HIS A 70 -8.85 5.68 -8.11
N VAL A 71 -9.30 6.45 -7.13
CA VAL A 71 -10.66 6.99 -7.03
C VAL A 71 -10.52 8.51 -6.96
N LEU A 72 -11.16 9.20 -7.91
CA LEU A 72 -11.26 10.66 -8.01
C LEU A 72 -12.55 11.15 -7.35
#